data_AF-A0AAD8FKM9-F1
#
_entry.id   AF-A0AAD8FKM9-F1
#
_cell.length_a   1.000
_cell.length_b   1.000
_cell.length_c   1.000
_cell.angle_alpha   90.00
_cell.angle_beta   90.00
_cell.angle_gamma   90.00
#
_symmetry.space_group_name_H-M   'P 1'
#
loop_
_entity.id
_entity.type
_entity.pdbx_description
1 polymer ?
#
loop_
_entity_poly.entity_id
_entity_poly.type
_entity_poly.pdbx_seq_one_letter_code
_entity_poly.pdbx_strand_id
1 'polypeptide(L)'
;MYFQEESKQMYFHGESKQMFFQGDSKQMFSHGESKQMYFKGESKQMYFQGESKPMSFQEKSKQMFCLRESKQMFFQVESNQMFCLRESKQMYFQGESKQMYFQGESKQMFFKGESKQMFFQGESKLMYF
;
A
#
# COMPACT_ATOMS: atom_id res chain seq x y z
N MET A 1 -2.93 -12.70 12.77
CA MET A 1 -4.37 -12.43 12.61
C MET A 1 -4.69 -12.61 11.14
N TYR A 2 -5.72 -13.37 10.84
CA TYR A 2 -6.14 -13.71 9.49
C TYR A 2 -7.61 -13.33 9.34
N PHE A 3 -7.91 -12.56 8.31
CA PHE A 3 -9.26 -12.14 7.96
C PHE A 3 -9.56 -12.60 6.55
N GLN A 4 -10.67 -13.32 6.41
CA GLN A 4 -11.20 -13.70 5.12
C GLN A 4 -12.69 -13.40 5.08
N GLU A 5 -13.06 -12.31 4.42
CA GLU A 5 -14.42 -11.79 4.47
C GLU A 5 -14.75 -11.00 3.21
N GLU A 6 -16.00 -11.11 2.76
CA GLU A 6 -16.61 -10.18 1.83
C GLU A 6 -17.58 -9.30 2.60
N SER A 7 -17.32 -7.99 2.65
CA SER A 7 -18.16 -7.08 3.43
C SER A 7 -18.33 -5.74 2.74
N LYS A 8 -19.32 -4.95 3.15
CA LYS A 8 -19.42 -3.57 2.65
C LYS A 8 -18.27 -2.72 3.16
N GLN A 9 -17.87 -2.91 4.41
CA GLN A 9 -16.83 -2.14 5.06
C GLN A 9 -16.01 -3.04 5.98
N MET A 10 -14.69 -2.92 5.90
CA MET A 10 -13.76 -3.55 6.84
C MET A 10 -13.03 -2.48 7.65
N TYR A 11 -13.03 -2.65 8.97
CA TYR A 11 -12.30 -1.80 9.90
C TYR A 11 -11.41 -2.66 10.77
N PHE A 12 -10.12 -2.39 10.72
CA PHE A 12 -9.15 -3.01 11.61
C PHE A 12 -8.43 -1.95 12.44
N HIS A 13 -8.37 -2.20 13.75
CA HIS A 13 -7.58 -1.42 14.68
C HIS A 13 -6.85 -2.33 15.66
N GLY A 14 -5.53 -2.16 15.80
CA GLY A 14 -4.76 -2.80 16.85
C GLY A 14 -3.38 -3.30 16.43
N GLU A 15 -2.72 -4.01 17.34
CA GLU A 15 -1.37 -4.54 17.15
C GLU A 15 -1.39 -6.03 16.88
N SER A 16 -0.54 -6.50 15.96
CA SER A 16 -0.39 -7.93 15.73
C SER A 16 1.02 -8.31 15.30
N LYS A 17 1.44 -9.56 15.55
CA LYS A 17 2.70 -10.05 14.97
C LYS A 17 2.61 -10.12 13.45
N GLN A 18 1.50 -10.63 12.93
CA GLN A 18 1.26 -10.78 11.50
C GLN A 18 -0.21 -10.49 11.21
N MET A 19 -0.45 -9.86 10.08
CA MET A 19 -1.77 -9.49 9.62
C MET A 19 -1.94 -9.90 8.17
N PHE A 20 -2.90 -10.77 7.91
CA PHE A 20 -3.25 -11.26 6.59
C PHE A 20 -4.71 -10.96 6.34
N PHE A 21 -4.97 -10.21 5.27
CA PHE A 21 -6.32 -9.93 4.79
C PHE A 21 -6.49 -10.51 3.40
N GLN A 22 -7.60 -11.23 3.23
CA GLN A 22 -8.04 -11.73 1.95
C GLN A 22 -9.54 -11.49 1.77
N GLY A 23 -9.93 -10.68 0.79
CA GLY A 23 -11.34 -10.53 0.45
C GLY A 23 -11.71 -9.16 -0.10
N ASP A 24 -12.99 -9.00 -0.38
CA ASP A 24 -13.49 -7.84 -1.12
C ASP A 24 -14.33 -6.93 -0.24
N SER A 25 -14.14 -5.62 -0.42
CA SER A 25 -14.95 -4.64 0.29
C SER A 25 -15.19 -3.35 -0.48
N LYS A 26 -16.28 -2.63 -0.20
CA LYS A 26 -16.38 -1.28 -0.79
C LYS A 26 -15.33 -0.35 -0.17
N GLN A 27 -15.14 -0.44 1.15
CA GLN A 27 -14.19 0.38 1.86
C GLN A 27 -13.41 -0.46 2.86
N MET A 28 -12.12 -0.23 2.93
CA MET A 28 -11.25 -0.83 3.93
C MET A 28 -10.45 0.24 4.65
N PHE A 29 -10.44 0.15 5.97
CA PHE A 29 -9.65 1.00 6.85
C PHE A 29 -8.87 0.11 7.80
N SER A 30 -7.54 0.27 7.81
CA SER A 30 -6.68 -0.43 8.74
C SER A 30 -5.74 0.56 9.42
N HIS A 31 -5.77 0.56 10.74
CA HIS A 31 -4.92 1.36 11.59
C HIS A 31 -4.20 0.47 12.62
N GLY A 32 -2.87 0.47 12.61
CA GLY A 32 -2.11 -0.15 13.70
C GLY A 32 -0.76 -0.71 13.30
N GLU A 33 -0.12 -1.38 14.26
CA GLU A 33 1.23 -1.89 14.11
C GLU A 33 1.25 -3.39 13.82
N SER A 34 2.13 -3.78 12.91
CA SER A 34 2.36 -5.19 12.66
C SER A 34 3.79 -5.50 12.30
N LYS A 35 4.32 -6.64 12.75
CA LYS A 35 5.65 -7.03 12.26
C LYS A 35 5.60 -7.36 10.78
N GLN A 36 4.49 -7.86 10.25
CA GLN A 36 4.28 -8.14 8.83
C GLN A 36 2.81 -7.90 8.45
N MET A 37 2.57 -7.29 7.30
CA MET A 37 1.23 -7.10 6.74
C MET A 37 1.18 -7.59 5.29
N TYR A 38 0.15 -8.36 4.98
CA TYR A 38 -0.18 -8.80 3.62
C TYR A 38 -1.65 -8.56 3.35
N PHE A 39 -1.94 -7.88 2.25
CA PHE A 39 -3.29 -7.62 1.78
C PHE A 39 -3.49 -8.16 0.37
N LYS A 40 -4.60 -8.87 0.17
CA LYS A 40 -5.04 -9.34 -1.14
C LYS A 40 -6.55 -9.22 -1.30
N GLY A 41 -7.02 -8.60 -2.37
CA GLY A 41 -8.46 -8.49 -2.64
C GLY A 41 -8.81 -7.38 -3.61
N GLU A 42 -10.08 -6.98 -3.58
CA GLU A 42 -10.57 -5.82 -4.32
C GLU A 42 -11.30 -4.83 -3.41
N SER A 43 -11.11 -3.54 -3.68
CA SER A 43 -11.89 -2.52 -2.99
C SER A 43 -12.19 -1.27 -3.81
N LYS A 44 -13.19 -0.48 -3.42
CA LYS A 44 -13.31 0.86 -4.04
C LYS A 44 -12.32 1.83 -3.41
N GLN A 45 -12.22 1.81 -2.09
CA GLN A 45 -11.37 2.72 -1.34
C GLN A 45 -10.63 1.98 -0.25
N MET A 46 -9.36 2.34 -0.11
CA MET A 46 -8.55 1.88 1.01
C MET A 46 -7.83 3.00 1.69
N TYR A 47 -7.72 2.81 3.00
CA TYR A 47 -6.91 3.64 3.85
C TYR A 47 -6.11 2.77 4.81
N PHE A 48 -4.79 2.87 4.70
CA PHE A 48 -3.85 2.17 5.58
C PHE A 48 -2.98 3.16 6.34
N GLN A 49 -2.92 2.98 7.66
CA GLN A 49 -2.10 3.78 8.57
C GLN A 49 -1.44 2.90 9.64
N GLY A 50 -0.23 3.25 10.07
CA GLY A 50 0.52 2.60 11.17
C GLY A 50 1.88 2.08 10.70
N GLU A 51 2.51 1.14 11.40
CA GLU A 51 3.92 0.73 11.15
C GLU A 51 4.14 -0.76 10.87
N SER A 52 5.07 -1.10 9.96
CA SER A 52 5.52 -2.51 9.80
C SER A 52 6.93 -2.72 9.32
N LYS A 53 7.42 -3.96 9.42
CA LYS A 53 8.70 -4.34 8.80
C LYS A 53 8.54 -4.56 7.28
N PRO A 54 7.93 -5.65 6.79
CA PRO A 54 7.45 -5.73 5.42
C PRO A 54 5.93 -5.49 5.34
N MET A 55 5.56 -4.86 4.24
CA MET A 55 4.19 -4.64 3.83
C MET A 55 4.02 -5.02 2.35
N SER A 56 2.97 -5.76 2.04
CA SER A 56 2.66 -6.16 0.67
C SER A 56 1.17 -6.00 0.37
N PHE A 57 0.88 -5.40 -0.78
CA PHE A 57 -0.46 -5.24 -1.33
C PHE A 57 -0.54 -5.90 -2.69
N GLN A 58 -1.56 -6.73 -2.88
CA GLN A 58 -1.92 -7.30 -4.17
C GLN A 58 -3.41 -7.06 -4.42
N GLU A 59 -3.75 -5.96 -5.09
CA GLU A 59 -5.14 -5.49 -5.10
C GLU A 59 -5.54 -4.63 -6.30
N LYS A 60 -6.83 -4.64 -6.57
CA LYS A 60 -7.49 -3.69 -7.48
C LYS A 60 -8.32 -2.71 -6.69
N SER A 61 -8.12 -1.41 -6.94
CA SER A 61 -8.95 -0.40 -6.29
C SER A 61 -9.23 0.85 -7.09
N LYS A 62 -10.23 1.65 -6.71
CA LYS A 62 -10.36 2.99 -7.31
C LYS A 62 -9.35 3.94 -6.68
N GLN A 63 -9.24 3.90 -5.36
CA GLN A 63 -8.39 4.79 -4.58
C GLN A 63 -7.65 4.01 -3.50
N MET A 64 -6.32 4.14 -3.48
CA MET A 64 -5.46 3.62 -2.42
C MET A 64 -4.76 4.77 -1.71
N PHE A 65 -4.89 4.81 -0.38
CA PHE A 65 -4.12 5.68 0.50
C PHE A 65 -3.27 4.83 1.45
N CYS A 66 -1.96 5.02 1.40
CA CYS A 66 -1.02 4.32 2.27
C CYS A 66 -0.12 5.35 2.96
N LEU A 67 -0.37 5.56 4.27
CA LEU A 67 0.36 6.48 5.14
C LEU A 67 1.11 5.70 6.22
N ARG A 68 2.22 5.07 5.84
CA ARG A 68 2.92 4.11 6.70
C ARG A 68 4.42 4.16 6.52
N GLU A 69 5.12 4.02 7.64
CA GLU A 69 6.53 3.70 7.67
C GLU A 69 6.74 2.19 7.61
N SER A 70 7.62 1.76 6.71
CA SER A 70 8.04 0.36 6.74
C SER A 70 9.42 0.13 6.16
N LYS A 71 10.09 -0.94 6.59
CA LYS A 71 11.42 -1.25 6.03
C LYS A 71 11.32 -1.62 4.55
N GLN A 72 10.28 -2.36 4.17
CA GLN A 72 10.08 -2.84 2.80
C GLN A 72 8.60 -2.77 2.42
N MET A 73 8.32 -2.23 1.23
CA MET A 73 6.99 -2.22 0.65
C MET A 73 6.96 -2.83 -0.74
N PHE A 74 5.92 -3.61 -0.98
CA PHE A 74 5.62 -4.21 -2.27
C PHE A 74 4.18 -3.87 -2.65
N PHE A 75 4.01 -3.16 -3.76
CA PHE A 75 2.72 -2.84 -4.33
C PHE A 75 2.59 -3.57 -5.66
N GLN A 76 1.63 -4.48 -5.75
CA GLN A 76 1.13 -5.02 -7.00
C GLN A 76 -0.31 -4.55 -7.18
N VAL A 77 -0.51 -3.37 -7.77
CA VAL A 77 -1.79 -2.66 -7.68
C VAL A 77 -2.26 -2.12 -9.02
N GLU A 78 -3.54 -2.29 -9.30
CA GLU A 78 -4.27 -1.57 -10.35
C GLU A 78 -5.18 -0.53 -9.69
N SER A 79 -5.03 0.76 -10.03
CA SER A 79 -5.90 1.80 -9.47
C SER A 79 -6.23 2.98 -10.38
N ASN A 80 -7.19 3.83 -10.00
CA ASN A 80 -7.31 5.15 -10.64
C ASN A 80 -6.40 6.16 -9.95
N GLN A 81 -6.32 6.10 -8.62
CA GLN A 81 -5.51 7.02 -7.83
C GLN A 81 -4.78 6.27 -6.73
N MET A 82 -3.49 6.50 -6.64
CA MET A 82 -2.64 5.99 -5.56
C MET A 82 -1.92 7.13 -4.87
N PHE A 83 -2.09 7.20 -3.55
CA PHE A 83 -1.41 8.14 -2.67
C PHE A 83 -0.58 7.38 -1.64
N CYS A 84 0.67 7.77 -1.56
CA CYS A 84 1.70 7.01 -0.89
C CYS A 84 2.61 7.97 -0.14
N LEU A 85 2.31 8.22 1.13
CA LEU A 85 3.07 9.14 2.00
C LEU A 85 3.83 8.35 3.04
N ARG A 86 5.16 8.29 2.95
CA ARG A 86 5.92 7.26 3.67
C ARG A 86 7.44 7.40 3.67
N GLU A 87 8.04 6.77 4.67
CA GLU A 87 9.47 6.44 4.71
C GLU A 87 9.68 4.93 4.59
N SER A 88 10.65 4.52 3.75
CA SER A 88 11.01 3.10 3.64
C SER A 88 12.45 2.85 3.24
N LYS A 89 13.02 1.68 3.54
CA LYS A 89 14.35 1.38 2.96
C LYS A 89 14.22 1.00 1.49
N GLN A 90 13.22 0.20 1.16
CA GLN A 90 13.00 -0.29 -0.20
C GLN A 90 11.52 -0.24 -0.55
N MET A 91 11.24 0.25 -1.76
CA MET A 91 9.91 0.25 -2.34
C MET A 91 9.94 -0.43 -3.70
N TYR A 92 9.01 -1.36 -3.91
CA TYR A 92 8.75 -1.98 -5.19
C TYR A 92 7.30 -1.68 -5.57
N PHE A 93 7.12 -1.05 -6.71
CA PHE A 93 5.81 -0.82 -7.30
C PHE A 93 5.73 -1.53 -8.65
N GLN A 94 4.68 -2.34 -8.80
CA GLN A 94 4.30 -2.96 -10.04
C GLN A 94 2.80 -2.77 -10.28
N GLY A 95 2.42 -2.29 -11.46
CA GLY A 95 1.01 -2.19 -11.85
C GLY A 95 0.67 -0.90 -12.57
N GLU A 96 -0.61 -0.55 -12.59
CA GLU A 96 -1.13 0.53 -13.41
C GLU A 96 -1.94 1.50 -12.55
N SER A 97 -1.73 2.80 -12.75
CA SER A 97 -2.59 3.82 -12.16
C SER A 97 -2.80 5.00 -13.07
N LYS A 98 -3.98 5.65 -13.07
CA LYS A 98 -4.11 6.92 -13.81
C LYS A 98 -3.30 8.04 -13.17
N GLN A 99 -3.27 8.08 -11.84
CA GLN A 99 -2.57 9.10 -11.07
C GLN A 99 -1.83 8.45 -9.89
N MET A 100 -0.56 8.81 -9.73
CA MET A 100 0.24 8.39 -8.58
C MET A 100 0.91 9.57 -7.93
N TYR A 101 0.83 9.61 -6.61
CA TYR A 101 1.51 10.57 -5.77
C TYR A 101 2.33 9.82 -4.73
N PHE A 102 3.65 9.93 -4.85
CA PHE A 102 4.61 9.40 -3.88
C PHE A 102 5.26 10.56 -3.16
N GLN A 103 5.17 10.55 -1.83
CA GLN A 103 5.87 11.49 -0.97
C GLN A 103 6.63 10.77 0.13
N GLY A 104 7.90 11.14 0.31
CA GLY A 104 8.76 10.71 1.41
C GLY A 104 10.04 9.99 0.97
N GLU A 105 10.77 9.43 1.92
CA GLU A 105 12.18 9.03 1.71
C GLU A 105 12.35 7.53 1.48
N SER A 106 13.32 7.19 0.62
CA SER A 106 13.76 5.81 0.47
C SER A 106 15.23 5.63 0.14
N LYS A 107 15.78 4.43 0.37
CA LYS A 107 17.12 4.12 -0.17
C LYS A 107 17.04 3.63 -1.60
N GLN A 108 16.04 2.82 -1.91
CA GLN A 108 15.85 2.25 -3.25
C GLN A 108 14.38 2.22 -3.61
N MET A 109 14.07 2.63 -4.83
CA MET A 109 12.75 2.44 -5.43
C MET A 109 12.87 1.79 -6.79
N PHE A 110 12.01 0.80 -6.99
CA PHE A 110 11.82 0.12 -8.25
C PHE A 110 10.38 0.33 -8.65
N PHE A 111 10.20 1.00 -9.77
CA PHE A 111 8.91 1.25 -10.38
C PHE A 111 8.86 0.45 -11.68
N LYS A 112 7.80 -0.33 -11.87
CA LYS A 112 7.52 -1.04 -13.11
C LYS A 112 6.03 -0.97 -13.39
N GLY A 113 5.60 0.03 -14.14
CA GLY A 113 4.18 0.25 -14.32
C GLY A 113 3.86 1.35 -15.31
N GLU A 114 2.57 1.58 -15.50
CA GLU A 114 2.08 2.66 -16.34
C GLU A 114 1.30 3.68 -15.51
N SER A 115 1.54 4.97 -15.79
CA SER A 115 0.67 6.02 -15.30
C SER A 115 0.56 7.20 -16.25
N LYS A 116 -0.62 7.81 -16.29
CA LYS A 116 -0.83 9.06 -17.03
C LYS A 116 -0.17 10.24 -16.33
N GLN A 117 -0.16 10.24 -14.99
CA GLN A 117 0.43 11.28 -14.17
C GLN A 117 1.12 10.67 -12.96
N MET A 118 2.40 10.94 -12.82
CA MET A 118 3.18 10.52 -11.67
C MET A 118 3.87 11.74 -11.07
N PHE A 119 3.63 11.96 -9.79
CA PHE A 119 4.33 12.94 -8.99
C PHE A 119 5.15 12.23 -7.92
N PHE A 120 6.42 12.57 -7.86
CA PHE A 120 7.34 12.06 -6.86
C PHE A 120 7.98 13.22 -6.12
N GLN A 121 7.81 13.26 -4.79
CA GLN A 121 8.45 14.24 -3.92
C GLN A 121 9.13 13.53 -2.75
N GLY A 122 10.45 13.49 -2.78
CA GLY A 122 11.23 12.90 -1.71
C GLY A 122 12.63 12.58 -2.15
N GLU A 123 13.38 11.91 -1.28
CA GLU A 123 14.75 11.52 -1.56
C GLU A 123 14.84 10.03 -1.83
N SER A 124 15.60 9.67 -2.88
CA SER A 124 16.00 8.29 -3.09
C SER A 124 17.45 8.19 -3.55
N LYS A 125 18.20 7.26 -2.98
CA LYS A 125 19.58 7.01 -3.43
C LYS A 125 19.62 6.34 -4.79
N LEU A 126 18.65 5.49 -5.08
CA LEU A 126 18.52 4.76 -6.34
C LEU A 126 17.05 4.67 -6.73
N MET A 127 16.74 5.11 -7.95
CA MET A 127 15.40 5.07 -8.50
C MET A 127 15.46 4.41 -9.87
N TYR A 128 14.73 3.31 -10.03
CA TYR A 128 14.56 2.57 -11.28
C TYR A 128 13.11 2.69 -11.73
N PHE A 129 12.91 2.97 -13.02
CA PHE A 129 11.62 3.06 -13.68
C PHE A 129 11.51 2.04 -14.82
#